data_AF-A0A660Q7R6-F1
#
_entry.id   AF-A0A660Q7R6-F1
#
_cell.length_a   1.000
_cell.length_b   1.000
_cell.length_c   1.000
_cell.angle_alpha   90.00
_cell.angle_beta   90.00
_cell.angle_gamma   90.00
#
_symmetry.space_group_name_H-M   'P 1'
#
loop_
_entity.id
_entity.type
_entity.pdbx_description
1 polymer ?
#
loop_
_entity_poly.entity_id
_entity_poly.type
_entity_poly.pdbx_seq_one_letter_code
_entity_poly.pdbx_strand_id
1 'polypeptide(L)'
;MSKDGFEIKNHALIKSMGFKCGLEIHQQLNTKTKLFCHCPVGLTDEPHDAEILRHMRPTLSELGEYDGTALMEFKTKKNVIYRLYRDRTCTYEMDDTPPFLVNQEAVDFAIKLALLFNCKIVDELHVIRKQYLDGSIPTGFQRTMIIGIDGWVP
;
A
#
# COMPACT_ATOMS: atom_id res chain seq x y z
N MET A 1 -12.25 23.78 14.90
CA MET A 1 -13.09 22.58 15.10
C MET A 1 -13.19 22.37 16.60
N SER A 2 -14.40 22.37 17.16
CA SER A 2 -14.60 22.20 18.60
C SER A 2 -13.96 20.89 19.07
N LYS A 3 -13.25 20.95 20.20
CA LYS A 3 -12.69 19.78 20.90
C LYS A 3 -13.79 18.92 21.57
N ASP A 4 -15.03 19.38 21.47
CA ASP A 4 -16.20 18.68 21.95
C ASP A 4 -16.53 17.57 20.95
N GLY A 5 -16.18 16.35 21.32
CA GLY A 5 -16.52 15.16 20.55
C GLY A 5 -18.03 15.12 20.23
N PHE A 6 -18.37 14.58 19.07
CA PHE A 6 -19.76 14.35 18.69
C PHE A 6 -20.35 13.28 19.62
N GLU A 7 -21.17 13.70 20.57
CA GLU A 7 -21.83 12.79 21.50
C GLU A 7 -23.05 12.15 20.83
N ILE A 8 -22.93 10.88 20.48
CA ILE A 8 -24.05 10.08 19.95
C ILE A 8 -25.01 9.78 21.11
N LYS A 9 -26.05 10.61 21.24
CA LYS A 9 -27.02 10.50 22.35
C LYS A 9 -28.11 9.45 22.14
N ASN A 10 -28.27 8.91 20.92
CA ASN A 10 -29.39 8.02 20.61
C ASN A 10 -29.01 6.85 19.70
N HIS A 11 -28.58 5.76 20.33
CA HIS A 11 -28.25 4.50 19.66
C HIS A 11 -29.47 3.86 18.95
N ALA A 12 -30.68 4.07 19.48
CA ALA A 12 -31.91 3.55 18.87
C ALA A 12 -32.19 4.23 17.52
N LEU A 13 -31.92 5.53 17.41
CA LEU A 13 -32.04 6.28 16.16
C LEU A 13 -31.02 5.81 15.12
N ILE A 14 -29.75 5.61 15.51
CA ILE A 14 -28.72 5.09 14.59
C ILE A 14 -29.09 3.71 14.07
N LYS A 15 -29.59 2.85 14.97
CA LYS A 15 -30.06 1.53 14.61
C LYS A 15 -31.28 1.58 13.68
N SER A 16 -32.25 2.47 13.92
CA SER A 16 -33.43 2.60 13.03
C SER A 16 -33.07 3.15 11.65
N MET A 17 -31.98 3.91 11.53
CA MET A 17 -31.44 4.36 10.24
C MET A 17 -30.68 3.25 9.49
N GLY A 18 -30.43 2.10 10.12
CA GLY A 18 -29.67 1.00 9.51
C GLY A 18 -28.20 1.34 9.25
N PHE A 19 -27.61 2.19 10.10
CA PHE A 19 -26.22 2.64 9.95
C PHE A 19 -25.23 1.47 9.94
N LYS A 20 -24.23 1.57 9.05
CA LYS A 20 -23.10 0.63 8.93
C LYS A 20 -21.80 1.42 8.80
N CYS A 21 -20.74 0.95 9.44
CA CYS A 21 -19.40 1.52 9.31
C CYS A 21 -18.34 0.42 9.13
N GLY A 22 -17.17 0.83 8.65
CA GLY A 22 -15.98 -0.01 8.54
C GLY A 22 -14.74 0.81 8.85
N LEU A 23 -13.65 0.13 9.18
CA LEU A 23 -12.37 0.75 9.53
C LEU A 23 -11.25 0.11 8.71
N GLU A 24 -10.38 0.94 8.15
CA GLU A 24 -9.17 0.52 7.42
C GLU A 24 -7.97 1.25 8.03
N ILE A 25 -6.96 0.49 8.47
CA ILE A 25 -5.77 1.01 9.14
C ILE A 25 -4.53 0.59 8.36
N HIS A 26 -3.64 1.54 8.10
CA HIS A 26 -2.34 1.31 7.49
C HIS A 26 -1.25 1.67 8.49
N GLN A 27 -0.31 0.75 8.72
CA GLN A 27 0.79 0.94 9.66
C GLN A 27 2.12 0.50 9.03
N GLN A 28 3.14 1.35 9.12
CA GLN A 28 4.50 1.02 8.69
C GLN A 28 5.19 0.10 9.71
N LEU A 29 5.93 -0.89 9.22
CA LEU A 29 6.71 -1.80 10.03
C LEU A 29 8.16 -1.32 10.13
N ASN A 30 8.70 -1.24 11.36
CA ASN A 30 10.07 -0.86 11.62
C ASN A 30 11.02 -2.06 11.47
N THR A 31 11.17 -2.52 10.23
CA THR A 31 12.11 -3.60 9.84
C THR A 31 13.45 -3.03 9.44
N LYS A 32 14.50 -3.86 9.33
CA LYS A 32 15.83 -3.37 8.89
C LYS A 32 15.86 -2.93 7.43
N THR A 33 15.14 -3.64 6.56
CA THR A 33 15.10 -3.39 5.12
C THR A 33 13.68 -3.35 4.59
N LYS A 34 13.46 -2.72 3.44
CA LYS A 34 12.17 -2.68 2.75
C LYS A 34 11.67 -4.10 2.39
N LEU A 35 10.39 -4.20 2.03
CA LEU A 35 9.69 -5.48 1.91
C LEU A 35 10.23 -6.42 0.82
N PHE A 36 10.73 -5.88 -0.29
CA PHE A 36 11.14 -6.64 -1.46
C PHE A 36 12.52 -6.22 -2.00
N CYS A 37 13.33 -5.55 -1.18
CA CYS A 37 14.71 -5.20 -1.50
C CYS A 37 15.54 -4.99 -0.23
N HIS A 38 16.85 -4.86 -0.38
CA HIS A 38 17.78 -4.72 0.75
C HIS A 38 18.02 -3.26 1.18
N CYS A 39 17.29 -2.29 0.61
CA CYS A 39 17.40 -0.90 1.04
C CYS A 39 16.88 -0.73 2.48
N PRO A 40 17.50 0.13 3.29
CA PRO A 40 16.99 0.44 4.63
C PRO A 40 15.61 1.07 4.58
N VAL A 41 14.81 0.85 5.63
CA VAL A 41 13.58 1.63 5.85
C VAL A 41 13.93 2.99 6.45
N GLY A 42 13.04 3.96 6.28
CA GLY A 42 13.20 5.30 6.84
C GLY A 42 13.09 6.40 5.79
N LEU A 43 12.46 7.49 6.20
CA LEU A 43 12.34 8.69 5.39
C LEU A 43 13.60 9.56 5.55
N THR A 44 13.84 10.42 4.57
CA THR A 44 14.87 11.45 4.62
C THR A 44 14.39 12.67 3.87
N ASP A 45 14.77 13.83 4.38
CA ASP A 45 14.61 15.13 3.72
C ASP A 45 15.96 15.69 3.25
N GLU A 46 17.03 14.88 3.30
CA GLU A 46 18.34 15.22 2.74
C GLU A 46 18.22 15.52 1.22
N PRO A 47 19.18 16.23 0.62
CA PRO A 47 19.22 16.40 -0.83
C PRO A 47 19.26 15.05 -1.55
N HIS A 48 18.47 14.92 -2.62
CA HIS A 48 18.49 13.73 -3.46
C HIS A 48 19.72 13.74 -4.38
N ASP A 49 20.22 12.55 -4.71
CA ASP A 49 21.42 12.38 -5.54
C ASP A 49 21.10 12.40 -7.04
N ALA A 50 19.89 12.01 -7.40
CA ALA A 50 19.42 11.95 -8.79
C ALA A 50 17.89 12.00 -8.86
N GLU A 51 17.38 12.26 -10.07
CA GLU A 51 15.96 12.18 -10.39
C GLU A 51 15.72 11.29 -11.61
N ILE A 52 14.57 10.63 -11.66
CA ILE A 52 14.11 9.90 -12.84
C ILE A 52 12.68 10.32 -13.19
N LEU A 53 12.46 10.65 -14.46
CA LEU A 53 11.14 10.95 -15.01
C LEU A 53 10.49 9.67 -15.54
N ARG A 54 9.24 9.44 -15.15
CA ARG A 54 8.40 8.35 -15.68
C ARG A 54 7.04 8.88 -16.11
N HIS A 55 6.43 8.14 -17.05
CA HIS A 55 5.06 8.32 -17.51
C HIS A 55 4.31 7.02 -17.33
N MET A 56 3.19 7.07 -16.60
CA MET A 56 2.35 5.90 -16.37
C MET A 56 1.44 5.63 -17.58
N ARG A 57 1.17 4.35 -17.86
CA ARG A 57 0.29 3.92 -18.97
C ARG A 57 -0.77 2.94 -18.47
N PRO A 58 -2.03 3.10 -18.89
CA PRO A 58 -3.08 2.14 -18.56
C PRO A 58 -2.84 0.81 -19.30
N THR A 59 -3.30 -0.29 -18.71
CA THR A 59 -3.25 -1.63 -19.33
C THR A 59 -4.63 -2.01 -19.83
N LEU A 60 -4.69 -2.74 -20.95
CA LEU A 60 -5.93 -3.32 -21.48
C LEU A 60 -6.39 -4.49 -20.62
N SER A 61 -7.70 -4.60 -20.43
CA SER A 61 -8.34 -5.80 -19.89
C SER A 61 -8.29 -6.94 -20.89
N GLU A 62 -8.64 -8.15 -20.45
CA GLU A 62 -8.79 -9.33 -21.33
C GLU A 62 -9.78 -9.09 -22.48
N LEU A 63 -10.75 -8.21 -22.28
CA LEU A 63 -11.76 -7.84 -23.29
C LEU A 63 -11.31 -6.68 -24.19
N GLY A 64 -10.07 -6.21 -24.05
CA GLY A 64 -9.54 -5.07 -24.81
C GLY A 64 -10.09 -3.72 -24.35
N GLU A 65 -10.66 -3.65 -23.14
CA GLU A 65 -11.21 -2.43 -22.57
C GLU A 65 -10.24 -1.82 -21.56
N TYR A 66 -10.24 -0.49 -21.43
CA TYR A 66 -9.49 0.16 -20.36
C TYR A 66 -10.37 0.46 -19.17
N ASP A 67 -9.80 0.39 -17.98
CA ASP A 67 -10.44 0.93 -16.78
C ASP A 67 -10.65 2.45 -16.92
N GLY A 68 -11.88 2.90 -16.61
CA GLY A 68 -12.26 4.30 -16.76
C GLY A 68 -11.44 5.25 -15.89
N THR A 69 -11.10 4.82 -14.66
CA THR A 69 -10.29 5.59 -13.73
C THR A 69 -8.85 5.71 -14.22
N ALA A 70 -8.27 4.62 -14.69
CA ALA A 70 -6.94 4.58 -15.28
C ALA A 70 -6.84 5.48 -16.53
N LEU A 71 -7.86 5.50 -17.38
CA LEU A 71 -7.93 6.43 -18.51
C LEU A 71 -7.99 7.89 -18.08
N MET A 72 -8.79 8.21 -17.06
CA MET A 72 -8.89 9.57 -16.54
C MET A 72 -7.55 10.05 -15.99
N GLU A 73 -6.85 9.20 -15.24
CA GLU A 73 -5.54 9.50 -14.71
C GLU A 73 -4.50 9.66 -15.83
N PHE A 74 -4.50 8.79 -16.84
CA PHE A 74 -3.61 8.89 -18.01
C PHE A 74 -3.79 10.21 -18.78
N LYS A 75 -5.04 10.68 -18.92
CA LYS A 75 -5.36 11.96 -19.59
C LYS A 75 -4.74 13.18 -18.90
N THR A 76 -4.39 13.09 -17.61
CA THR A 76 -3.70 14.17 -16.90
C THR A 76 -2.28 14.43 -17.41
N LYS A 77 -1.69 13.47 -18.14
CA LYS A 77 -0.33 13.56 -18.74
C LYS A 77 0.74 14.02 -17.73
N LYS A 78 0.66 13.50 -16.50
CA LYS A 78 1.60 13.85 -15.43
C LYS A 78 3.03 13.45 -15.79
N ASN A 79 3.95 14.37 -15.52
CA ASN A 79 5.37 14.07 -15.41
C ASN A 79 5.62 13.63 -13.96
N VAL A 80 5.90 12.34 -13.76
CA VAL A 80 6.19 11.80 -12.43
C VAL A 80 7.70 11.77 -12.25
N ILE A 81 8.21 12.63 -11.35
CA ILE A 81 9.64 12.73 -11.05
C ILE A 81 9.89 12.02 -9.73
N TYR A 82 10.67 10.93 -9.78
CA TYR A 82 11.10 10.21 -8.59
C TYR A 82 12.49 10.67 -8.17
N ARG A 83 12.62 11.05 -6.90
CA ARG A 83 13.90 11.40 -6.27
C ARG A 83 14.60 10.15 -5.78
N LEU A 84 15.88 10.04 -6.11
CA LEU A 84 16.70 8.87 -5.85
C LEU A 84 17.80 9.24 -4.84
N TYR A 85 18.04 8.33 -3.90
CA TYR A 85 18.99 8.49 -2.82
C TYR A 85 19.94 7.29 -2.82
N ARG A 86 21.24 7.54 -2.94
CA ARG A 86 22.26 6.49 -3.11
C ARG A 86 22.29 5.50 -1.95
N ASP A 87 21.92 5.94 -0.75
CA ASP A 87 21.93 5.14 0.47
C ASP A 87 20.67 4.26 0.65
N ARG A 88 19.56 4.56 -0.03
CA ARG A 88 18.25 3.90 0.23
C ARG A 88 17.37 3.65 -0.99
N THR A 89 17.89 3.92 -2.19
CA THR A 89 17.23 3.64 -3.46
C THR A 89 18.12 2.70 -4.27
N CYS A 90 17.60 1.51 -4.56
CA CYS A 90 18.24 0.55 -5.47
C CYS A 90 17.45 0.43 -6.77
N THR A 91 17.98 -0.31 -7.73
CA THR A 91 17.37 -0.53 -9.04
C THR A 91 15.98 -1.18 -8.97
N TYR A 92 15.70 -1.97 -7.92
CA TYR A 92 14.35 -2.49 -7.68
C TYR A 92 13.34 -1.36 -7.41
N GLU A 93 13.70 -0.37 -6.59
CA GLU A 93 12.80 0.76 -6.27
C GLU A 93 12.51 1.61 -7.51
N MET A 94 13.38 1.57 -8.51
CA MET A 94 13.28 2.32 -9.78
C MET A 94 12.53 1.55 -10.89
N ASP A 95 12.06 0.34 -10.60
CA ASP A 95 11.49 -0.63 -11.54
C ASP A 95 12.45 -1.14 -12.63
N ASP A 96 13.76 -1.14 -12.35
CA ASP A 96 14.81 -1.61 -13.27
C ASP A 96 15.37 -2.99 -12.86
N THR A 97 14.81 -3.63 -11.83
CA THR A 97 15.21 -4.98 -11.38
C THR A 97 14.01 -5.73 -10.81
N PRO A 98 13.87 -7.05 -11.06
CA PRO A 98 12.82 -7.88 -10.46
C PRO A 98 12.81 -7.81 -8.92
N PRO A 99 11.67 -8.10 -8.26
CA PRO A 99 11.61 -8.15 -6.80
C PRO A 99 12.55 -9.21 -6.23
N PHE A 100 13.16 -8.88 -5.10
CA PHE A 100 13.84 -9.86 -4.27
C PHE A 100 12.81 -10.68 -3.47
N LEU A 101 13.29 -11.69 -2.74
CA LEU A 101 12.44 -12.43 -1.81
C LEU A 101 11.82 -11.49 -0.76
N VAL A 102 10.64 -11.87 -0.28
CA VAL A 102 9.94 -11.12 0.76
C VAL A 102 10.80 -11.03 2.03
N ASN A 103 10.82 -9.85 2.64
CA ASN A 103 11.48 -9.65 3.93
C ASN A 103 10.76 -10.47 5.01
N GLN A 104 11.44 -11.49 5.54
CA GLN A 104 10.89 -12.37 6.57
C GLN A 104 10.60 -11.67 7.89
N GLU A 105 11.37 -10.64 8.25
CA GLU A 105 11.09 -9.84 9.46
C GLU A 105 9.72 -9.14 9.36
N ALA A 106 9.37 -8.68 8.15
CA ALA A 106 8.06 -8.07 7.90
C ALA A 106 6.93 -9.10 7.99
N VAL A 107 7.16 -10.31 7.47
CA VAL A 107 6.21 -11.43 7.56
C VAL A 107 5.98 -11.83 9.03
N ASP A 108 7.04 -11.95 9.82
CA ASP A 108 6.97 -12.28 11.24
C ASP A 108 6.15 -11.24 12.04
N PHE A 109 6.37 -9.95 11.79
CA PHE A 109 5.57 -8.89 12.40
C PHE A 109 4.10 -8.97 11.98
N ALA A 110 3.83 -9.22 10.71
CA ALA A 110 2.47 -9.31 10.20
C ALA A 110 1.72 -10.53 10.78
N ILE A 111 2.39 -11.69 10.91
CA ILE A 111 1.82 -12.87 11.56
C ILE A 111 1.53 -12.60 13.04
N LYS A 112 2.46 -11.96 13.77
CA LYS A 112 2.23 -11.57 15.17
C LYS A 112 1.02 -10.66 15.33
N LEU A 113 0.87 -9.66 14.47
CA LEU A 113 -0.31 -8.78 14.46
C LEU A 113 -1.59 -9.55 14.13
N ALA A 114 -1.56 -10.42 13.13
CA ALA A 114 -2.71 -11.24 12.75
C ALA A 114 -3.15 -12.14 13.92
N LEU A 115 -2.22 -12.79 14.62
CA LEU A 115 -2.51 -13.59 15.81
C LEU A 115 -3.06 -12.75 16.97
N LEU A 116 -2.55 -11.53 17.17
CA LEU A 116 -3.04 -10.59 18.18
C LEU A 116 -4.51 -10.20 17.95
N PHE A 117 -4.91 -10.09 16.68
CA PHE A 117 -6.30 -9.85 16.27
C PHE A 117 -7.11 -11.13 16.05
N ASN A 118 -6.63 -12.27 16.55
CA ASN A 118 -7.28 -13.58 16.46
C ASN A 118 -7.60 -14.02 15.02
N CYS A 119 -6.86 -13.55 14.03
CA CYS A 119 -7.03 -13.97 12.64
C CYS A 119 -6.58 -15.43 12.46
N LYS A 120 -7.22 -16.13 11.52
CA LYS A 120 -6.73 -17.39 10.96
C LYS A 120 -5.64 -17.08 9.93
N ILE A 121 -4.45 -17.64 10.13
CA ILE A 121 -3.31 -17.45 9.23
C ILE A 121 -3.50 -18.31 7.98
N VAL A 122 -3.13 -17.78 6.81
CA VAL A 122 -3.17 -18.52 5.55
C VAL A 122 -1.97 -19.46 5.43
N ASP A 123 -2.15 -20.61 4.76
CA ASP A 123 -1.08 -21.61 4.62
C ASP A 123 0.01 -21.19 3.64
N GLU A 124 -0.33 -20.38 2.64
CA GLU A 124 0.60 -19.91 1.60
C GLU A 124 0.41 -18.41 1.31
N LEU A 125 1.53 -17.69 1.21
CA LEU A 125 1.54 -16.27 0.89
C LEU A 125 1.70 -16.04 -0.61
N HIS A 126 0.64 -15.52 -1.23
CA HIS A 126 0.65 -15.13 -2.64
C HIS A 126 0.85 -13.62 -2.78
N VAL A 127 1.88 -13.22 -3.51
CA VAL A 127 2.14 -11.81 -3.83
C VAL A 127 1.27 -11.37 -5.01
N ILE A 128 0.36 -10.44 -4.76
CA ILE A 128 -0.59 -9.91 -5.75
C ILE A 128 -0.20 -8.49 -6.14
N ARG A 129 -0.55 -8.07 -7.36
CA ARG A 129 -0.31 -6.72 -7.89
C ARG A 129 -1.62 -5.93 -7.94
N LYS A 130 -1.81 -4.99 -7.02
CA LYS A 130 -2.92 -4.03 -7.02
C LYS A 130 -2.51 -2.82 -7.88
N GLN A 131 -3.28 -2.46 -8.89
CA GLN A 131 -2.89 -1.43 -9.87
C GLN A 131 -2.94 0.00 -9.27
N TYR A 132 -1.94 0.83 -9.60
CA TYR A 132 -1.82 2.24 -9.20
C TYR A 132 -1.27 3.07 -10.36
N LEU A 133 -2.10 3.92 -10.96
CA LEU A 133 -1.67 4.78 -12.08
C LEU A 133 -1.34 6.23 -11.68
N ASP A 134 -1.48 6.56 -10.39
CA ASP A 134 -1.31 7.90 -9.86
C ASP A 134 0.15 8.40 -9.81
N GLY A 135 1.11 7.51 -10.05
CA GLY A 135 2.54 7.81 -9.97
C GLY A 135 3.13 7.68 -8.57
N SER A 136 2.40 7.20 -7.58
CA SER A 136 2.92 6.99 -6.21
C SER A 136 3.99 5.89 -6.15
N ILE A 137 3.94 4.92 -7.07
CA ILE A 137 4.84 3.76 -7.11
C ILE A 137 5.43 3.64 -8.53
N PRO A 138 6.77 3.57 -8.69
CA PRO A 138 7.43 3.49 -10.01
C PRO A 138 6.95 2.34 -10.90
N THR A 139 6.55 1.21 -10.32
CA THR A 139 6.10 0.01 -11.04
C THR A 139 4.65 0.10 -11.56
N GLY A 140 3.89 1.13 -11.18
CA GLY A 140 2.47 1.26 -11.56
C GLY A 140 1.52 0.26 -10.84
N PHE A 141 2.01 -0.46 -9.83
CA PHE A 141 1.20 -1.34 -8.99
C PHE A 141 1.85 -1.51 -7.61
N GLN A 142 1.02 -1.67 -6.58
CA GLN A 142 1.42 -2.07 -5.25
C GLN A 142 1.48 -3.59 -5.17
N ARG A 143 2.55 -4.13 -4.56
CA ARG A 143 2.62 -5.54 -4.19
C ARG A 143 1.97 -5.73 -2.83
N THR A 144 1.00 -6.64 -2.73
CA THR A 144 0.22 -6.91 -1.52
C THR A 144 0.07 -8.40 -1.28
N MET A 145 -0.04 -8.80 -0.02
CA MET A 145 -0.27 -10.17 0.42
C MET A 145 -1.35 -10.18 1.50
N ILE A 146 -2.12 -11.27 1.59
CA ILE A 146 -3.03 -11.52 2.71
C ILE A 146 -2.31 -12.43 3.70
N ILE A 147 -2.23 -12.04 4.97
CA ILE A 147 -1.54 -12.80 6.03
C ILE A 147 -2.54 -13.60 6.87
N GLY A 148 -3.69 -13.02 7.18
CA GLY A 148 -4.73 -13.70 7.95
C GLY A 148 -6.10 -13.07 7.74
N ILE A 149 -7.13 -13.87 8.00
CA ILE A 149 -8.55 -13.55 7.77
C ILE A 149 -9.40 -13.94 8.98
N ASP A 150 -10.68 -13.57 9.01
CA ASP A 150 -11.65 -13.94 10.05
C ASP A 150 -11.25 -13.59 11.49
N GLY A 151 -10.52 -12.48 11.68
CA GLY A 151 -10.16 -11.96 13.00
C GLY A 151 -11.29 -11.17 13.68
N TRP A 152 -11.04 -10.75 14.93
CA TRP A 152 -11.95 -9.90 15.69
C TRP A 152 -11.19 -9.08 16.74
N VAL A 153 -11.79 -7.92 17.10
CA VAL A 153 -11.29 -7.02 18.15
C VAL A 153 -12.32 -7.04 19.30
N PRO A 154 -11.90 -7.25 20.57
CA PRO A 154 -12.78 -7.22 21.74
C PRO A 154 -13.41 -5.84 22.00
#